data_AF-A0A920IY20-F1
#
_entry.id   AF-A0A920IY20-F1
#
_cell.length_a   1.000
_cell.length_b   1.000
_cell.length_c   1.000
_cell.angle_alpha   90.00
_cell.angle_beta   90.00
_cell.angle_gamma   90.00
#
_symmetry.space_group_name_H-M   'P 1'
#
loop_
_entity.id
_entity.type
_entity.pdbx_description
1 polymer ?
#
loop_
_entity_poly.entity_id
_entity_poly.type
_entity_poly.pdbx_seq_one_letter_code
_entity_poly.pdbx_strand_id
1 'polypeptide(L)' 'MKITNVKVELFDWKTEPWKTNDHTQFGNTVQLGVVTVETDEGISGNSFLGSSRVGADHHAPGFN' A
#
# COMPACT_ATOMS: atom_id res chain seq x y z
N MET A 1 -5.11 -9.23 -23.77
CA MET A 1 -4.80 -8.79 -22.41
C MET A 1 -5.05 -7.30 -22.28
N LYS A 2 -6.13 -6.93 -21.58
CA LYS A 2 -6.50 -5.55 -21.24
C LYS A 2 -6.90 -5.48 -19.77
N ILE A 3 -6.54 -4.39 -19.10
CA ILE A 3 -6.99 -4.11 -17.73
C ILE A 3 -8.46 -3.72 -17.77
N THR A 4 -9.27 -4.38 -16.95
CA THR A 4 -10.71 -4.11 -16.81
C THR A 4 -11.06 -3.44 -15.49
N ASN A 5 -10.21 -3.59 -14.47
CA ASN A 5 -10.46 -3.04 -13.16
C ASN A 5 -9.16 -2.73 -12.41
N VAL A 6 -9.21 -1.68 -11.57
CA VAL A 6 -8.16 -1.34 -10.62
C VAL A 6 -8.82 -1.02 -9.29
N LYS A 7 -8.53 -1.82 -8.27
CA LYS A 7 -9.04 -1.65 -6.90
C LYS A 7 -7.91 -1.20 -6.00
N VAL A 8 -8.22 -0.32 -5.04
CA VAL A 8 -7.32 0.08 -3.96
C VAL A 8 -8.03 -0.16 -2.65
N GLU A 9 -7.48 -1.01 -1.81
CA GLU A 9 -7.97 -1.29 -0.47
C GLU A 9 -7.00 -0.73 0.55
N LEU A 10 -7.45 0.26 1.34
CA LEU A 10 -6.66 0.91 2.38
C LEU A 10 -6.94 0.29 3.74
N PHE A 11 -5.90 0.08 4.54
CA PHE A 11 -6.01 -0.43 5.90
C PHE A 11 -4.88 0.07 6.79
N ASP A 12 -5.15 0.18 8.08
CA ASP A 12 -4.13 0.47 9.09
C ASP A 12 -3.24 -0.74 9.30
N TRP A 13 -1.98 -0.64 8.89
CA TRP A 13 -0.97 -1.62 9.23
C TRP A 13 -0.27 -1.24 10.54
N LYS A 14 -0.46 -2.06 11.57
CA LYS A 14 0.04 -1.82 12.93
C LYS A 14 1.19 -2.76 13.23
N THR A 15 2.36 -2.18 13.51
CA THR A 15 3.57 -2.93 13.91
C THR A 15 4.32 -2.17 14.99
N GLU A 16 5.13 -2.87 15.78
CA GLU A 16 6.04 -2.20 16.72
C GLU A 16 7.03 -1.30 15.95
N PRO A 17 7.27 -0.06 16.41
CA PRO A 17 8.21 0.83 15.76
C PRO A 17 9.63 0.29 15.89
N TRP A 18 10.41 0.38 14.80
CA TRP A 18 11.81 -0.05 14.77
C TRP A 18 12.67 0.91 13.94
N LYS A 19 13.99 0.82 14.12
CA LYS A 19 14.97 1.71 13.48
C LYS A 19 16.13 0.92 12.89
N THR A 20 16.66 1.35 11.75
CA THR A 20 17.94 0.85 11.20
C THR A 20 19.13 1.72 11.63
N ASN A 21 18.88 2.98 11.97
CA ASN A 21 19.85 3.95 12.50
C ASN A 21 19.08 5.09 13.22
N ASP A 22 19.81 6.06 13.78
CA ASP A 22 19.21 7.16 14.55
C ASP A 22 18.29 8.08 13.73
N HIS A 23 18.39 8.06 12.40
CA HIS A 23 17.64 8.94 11.49
C HIS A 23 16.48 8.23 10.76
N THR A 24 16.41 6.90 10.82
CA THR A 24 15.48 6.11 9.99
C THR A 24 14.62 5.21 10.86
N GLN A 25 13.36 5.61 11.01
CA GLN A 25 12.32 4.86 11.70
C GLN A 25 11.33 4.24 10.71
N PHE A 26 10.79 3.09 11.10
CA PHE A 26 9.81 2.28 10.41
C PHE A 26 8.76 1.75 11.42
N GLY A 27 7.67 1.21 10.90
CA GLY A 27 6.59 0.61 11.71
C GLY A 27 5.69 1.67 12.33
N ASN A 28 5.14 1.38 13.52
CA ASN A 28 3.97 2.08 14.10
C ASN A 28 2.70 1.79 13.28
N THR A 29 1.63 2.58 13.50
CA THR A 29 0.45 2.58 12.64
C THR A 29 0.75 3.37 11.37
N VAL A 30 0.77 2.68 10.23
CA VAL A 30 0.94 3.26 8.90
C VAL A 30 -0.23 2.79 8.03
N GLN A 31 -0.88 3.70 7.32
CA GLN A 31 -1.92 3.30 6.37
C GLN A 31 -1.26 2.69 5.13
N LEU A 32 -1.50 1.41 4.88
CA LEU A 32 -1.06 0.73 3.65
C LEU A 32 -2.23 0.57 2.70
N GLY A 33 -1.91 0.42 1.41
CA GLY A 33 -2.86 0.01 0.39
C GLY A 33 -2.45 -1.29 -0.28
N VAL A 34 -3.42 -2.10 -0.67
CA VAL A 34 -3.24 -3.15 -1.68
C VAL A 34 -3.93 -2.70 -2.97
N VAL A 35 -3.16 -2.71 -4.06
CA VAL A 35 -3.65 -2.44 -5.40
C VAL A 35 -3.86 -3.77 -6.10
N THR A 36 -5.08 -4.03 -6.54
CA THR A 36 -5.42 -5.20 -7.34
C THR A 36 -5.78 -4.76 -8.75
N VAL A 37 -5.10 -5.33 -9.74
CA VAL A 37 -5.37 -5.13 -11.17
C VAL A 37 -5.97 -6.40 -11.73
N GLU A 38 -7.14 -6.28 -12.38
CA GLU A 38 -7.85 -7.40 -13.00
C GLU A 38 -7.89 -7.20 -14.53
N THR A 39 -7.79 -8.30 -15.29
CA THR A 39 -7.83 -8.28 -16.76
C THR A 39 -9.08 -8.95 -17.34
N ASP A 40 -9.33 -8.69 -18.63
CA ASP A 40 -10.38 -9.34 -19.43
C ASP A 40 -10.17 -10.85 -19.64
N GLU A 41 -8.98 -11.35 -19.34
CA GLU A 41 -8.62 -12.77 -19.41
C GLU A 41 -8.75 -13.49 -18.05
N GLY A 42 -9.24 -12.80 -17.01
CA GLY A 42 -9.42 -13.37 -15.67
C GLY A 42 -8.14 -13.48 -14.84
N ILE A 43 -7.08 -12.75 -15.23
CA ILE A 43 -5.82 -12.70 -14.48
C ILE A 43 -5.86 -11.52 -13.50
N SER A 44 -5.44 -11.76 -12.26
CA SER A 44 -5.34 -10.73 -11.22
C SER A 44 -3.92 -10.63 -10.69
N GLY A 45 -3.44 -9.39 -10.51
CA GLY A 45 -2.15 -9.09 -9.89
C GLY A 45 -2.30 -8.14 -8.71
N ASN A 46 -1.48 -8.32 -7.67
CA ASN A 46 -1.51 -7.50 -6.46
C ASN A 46 -0.17 -6.79 -6.25
N SER A 47 -0.22 -5.57 -5.74
CA SER A 47 0.95 -4.79 -5.30
C SER A 47 0.63 -4.01 -4.04
N PHE A 48 1.63 -3.67 -3.24
CA PHE A 48 1.46 -2.72 -2.15
C PHE A 48 1.55 -1.27 -2.65
N LEU A 49 0.74 -0.40 -2.05
CA LEU A 49 0.82 1.06 -2.09
C LEU A 49 1.27 1.54 -0.70
N GLY A 50 2.38 2.25 -0.65
CA GLY A 50 3.06 2.59 0.60
C GLY A 50 4.00 1.48 1.08
N SER A 51 4.56 1.68 2.27
CA SER A 51 5.59 0.84 2.89
C SER A 51 5.56 0.96 4.40
N SER A 52 6.43 0.22 5.10
CA SER A 52 6.63 0.35 6.55
C SER A 52 7.15 1.72 7.00
N ARG A 53 7.52 2.61 6.07
CA ARG A 53 8.04 3.94 6.36
C ARG A 53 7.10 5.07 5.96
N VAL A 54 6.42 4.90 4.83
CA VAL A 54 5.63 5.93 4.17
C VAL A 54 4.30 5.31 3.78
N GLY A 55 3.20 5.88 4.26
CA GLY A 55 1.86 5.37 4.01
C GLY A 55 1.36 5.59 2.58
N ALA A 56 0.25 4.94 2.26
CA ALA A 56 -0.43 5.07 0.98
C ALA A 56 -0.95 6.49 0.73
N ASP A 57 -1.37 7.18 1.79
CA ASP A 57 -1.83 8.57 1.82
C ASP A 57 -0.81 9.57 1.24
N HIS A 58 0.48 9.33 1.49
CA HIS A 58 1.57 10.13 0.93
C HIS A 58 1.65 10.03 -0.60
N HIS A 59 1.29 8.87 -1.17
CA HIS A 59 1.39 8.63 -2.61
C HIS A 59 0.08 8.92 -3.36
N ALA A 60 -1.05 8.85 -2.67
CA ALA A 60 -2.37 9.08 -3.24
C ALA A 60 -3.23 9.94 -2.29
N PRO A 61 -2.90 11.24 -2.14
CA PRO A 61 -3.63 12.15 -1.26
C PRO A 61 -5.02 12.42 -1.84
N GLY A 62 -6.01 11.66 -1.40
CA GLY A 62 -7.38 11.74 -1.93
C GLY A 62 -8.23 10.48 -1.70
N PHE A 63 -7.60 9.36 -1.30
CA PHE A 63 -8.31 8.16 -0.86
C PHE A 63 -8.54 8.18 0.66
N ASN A 64 -9.27 9.17 1.17
CA ASN A 64 -9.70 9.23 2.59
C ASN A 64 -11.19 8.96 2.72
#